data_AF-A0AAE3QYT8-F1
#
_entry.id   AF-A0AAE3QYT8-F1
#
_cell.length_a   1.000
_cell.length_b   1.000
_cell.length_c   1.000
_cell.angle_alpha   90.00
_cell.angle_beta   90.00
_cell.angle_gamma   90.00
#
_symmetry.space_group_name_H-M   'P 1'
#
loop_
_entity.id
_entity.type
_entity.pdbx_description
1 polymer ?
#
loop_
_entity_poly.entity_id
_entity_poly.type
_entity_poly.pdbx_seq_one_letter_code
_entity_poly.pdbx_strand_id
1 'polypeptide(L)'
;MKIMFTKRLLPVLLSSILLIAGCKKETPDPTPANSVTANAGTDQTVQAGQTVTLDGSASTDSQNKPLTYQWSFTKKPTNSTINLSGATTPKPTFIPDQVGEYEIELKVSNENGQSTDKVLVTAGALQPLSLAEQINVETILEDRIANPDLPDYIANKNVIVTSQLTIKPGVVIAFARDVSMEMQNGTGTIIAKGEATKKIRFTGQQNSKGYWAGIMIYSASSANELSNVEILYAGSRNMLSATKAGLTLFGGSHAQVALKNSLISESGGYGLHAADGTVLPQFTSNTFSKNTEAGVKLAADNVRYLDAASVFTSNNGRNIVEVVASNLLKPSSGEEVVWNAFTDKTPYRIMGQIAVEAGWKILPGVTMEMTSEAGLAINSSGYLTAKGTATNRIVFTGVTKTAGFWRGIIFYSANNQNILENAEVSYGGSVAILSGKKACVAVFGGTPAKLNVKNSTFKGSAGYGIFVSYKGQINDDASTTNTFESNANGNVFVEK
;
A
#
# COMPACT_ATOMS: atom_id res chain seq x y z
N MET A 1 -54.39 -46.90 42.25
CA MET A 1 -54.10 -47.77 41.09
C MET A 1 -52.58 -47.72 40.87
N LYS A 2 -51.71 -48.68 41.17
CA LYS A 2 -51.65 -50.06 41.72
C LYS A 2 -50.42 -50.03 42.68
N ILE A 3 -50.43 -50.38 43.97
CA ILE A 3 -50.52 -51.67 44.73
C ILE A 3 -49.39 -52.70 44.45
N MET A 4 -48.71 -53.08 45.56
CA MET A 4 -47.98 -54.32 45.97
C MET A 4 -46.45 -54.15 46.18
N PHE A 5 -45.87 -54.10 47.40
CA PHE A 5 -45.63 -55.12 48.47
C PHE A 5 -44.76 -56.31 47.99
N THR A 6 -43.67 -56.80 48.63
CA THR A 6 -43.44 -57.33 50.01
C THR A 6 -41.93 -57.73 50.13
N LYS A 7 -41.14 -57.32 51.15
CA LYS A 7 -40.78 -57.96 52.45
C LYS A 7 -39.96 -59.29 52.46
N ARG A 8 -38.90 -59.28 53.31
CA ARG A 8 -38.33 -60.38 54.15
C ARG A 8 -37.38 -61.38 53.44
N LEU A 9 -36.37 -62.03 54.02
CA LEU A 9 -36.00 -62.38 55.41
C LEU A 9 -34.49 -62.79 55.45
N LEU A 10 -33.83 -62.63 56.60
CA LEU A 10 -32.52 -63.22 56.95
C LEU A 10 -32.63 -64.75 57.15
N PRO A 11 -31.53 -65.51 56.98
CA PRO A 11 -31.19 -66.47 58.04
C PRO A 11 -29.70 -66.45 58.43
N VAL A 12 -29.50 -66.66 59.73
CA VAL A 12 -28.24 -66.96 60.40
C VAL A 12 -27.84 -68.40 60.09
N LEU A 13 -26.57 -68.64 59.77
CA LEU A 13 -25.95 -69.97 59.89
C LEU A 13 -24.63 -69.86 60.66
N LEU A 14 -24.62 -70.52 61.82
CA LEU A 14 -23.47 -70.75 62.69
C LEU A 14 -22.68 -71.94 62.11
N SER A 15 -21.39 -71.79 61.85
CA SER A 15 -20.49 -72.94 61.64
C SER A 15 -19.11 -72.62 62.19
N SER A 16 -18.87 -73.15 63.38
CA SER A 16 -17.57 -73.31 64.04
C SER A 16 -16.62 -74.16 63.19
N ILE A 17 -15.44 -73.62 62.87
CA ILE A 17 -14.33 -74.36 62.27
C ILE A 17 -13.06 -74.18 63.13
N LEU A 18 -12.49 -75.33 63.45
CA LEU A 18 -11.27 -75.63 64.20
C LEU A 18 -10.09 -74.65 63.98
N LEU A 19 -9.46 -74.27 65.10
CA LEU A 19 -8.07 -73.80 65.11
C LEU A 19 -7.13 -74.96 64.74
N ILE A 20 -6.45 -74.83 63.60
CA ILE A 20 -5.23 -75.59 63.31
C ILE A 20 -4.09 -74.58 63.36
N ALA A 21 -3.29 -74.65 64.42
CA ALA A 21 -2.02 -73.95 64.54
C ALA A 21 -1.02 -74.58 63.55
N GLY A 22 -0.94 -74.01 62.35
CA GLY A 22 0.08 -74.32 61.36
C GLY A 22 1.16 -73.25 61.37
N CYS A 23 2.37 -73.58 61.81
CA CYS A 23 3.56 -72.75 61.63
C CYS A 23 3.81 -72.51 60.13
N LYS A 24 3.39 -71.37 59.60
CA LYS A 24 3.88 -70.85 58.33
C LYS A 24 5.27 -70.27 58.57
N LYS A 25 6.28 -70.83 57.90
CA LYS A 25 7.52 -70.12 57.62
C LYS A 25 7.13 -68.89 56.78
N GLU A 26 7.28 -67.70 57.33
CA GLU A 26 7.22 -66.45 56.56
C GLU A 26 8.35 -66.49 55.52
N THR A 27 8.00 -66.64 54.25
CA THR A 27 8.87 -66.17 53.18
C THR A 27 8.87 -64.65 53.25
N PRO A 28 10.03 -63.97 53.25
CA PRO A 28 10.01 -62.52 53.16
C PRO A 28 9.25 -62.13 51.91
N ASP A 29 8.27 -61.23 52.05
CA ASP A 29 7.64 -60.54 50.92
C ASP A 29 8.77 -60.02 50.01
N PRO A 30 8.72 -60.18 48.67
CA PRO A 30 9.78 -59.66 47.82
C PRO A 30 9.88 -58.16 48.11
N THR A 31 11.03 -57.73 48.62
CA THR A 31 11.36 -56.32 48.83
C THR A 31 10.97 -55.58 47.55
N PRO A 32 10.13 -54.51 47.59
CA PRO A 32 9.76 -53.79 46.40
C PRO A 32 11.03 -53.46 45.62
N ALA A 33 11.11 -53.88 44.36
CA ALA A 33 12.26 -53.55 43.52
C ALA A 33 12.35 -52.01 43.47
N ASN A 34 13.44 -51.46 44.00
CA ASN A 34 13.68 -50.03 43.90
C ASN A 34 13.75 -49.68 42.41
N SER A 35 12.92 -48.73 41.97
CA SER A 35 12.78 -48.43 40.54
C SER A 35 12.59 -46.95 40.33
N VAL A 36 13.31 -46.42 39.35
CA VAL A 36 13.11 -45.08 38.79
C VAL A 36 12.17 -45.20 37.59
N THR A 37 11.25 -44.26 37.44
CA THR A 37 10.37 -44.14 36.27
C THR A 37 10.52 -42.74 35.68
N ALA A 38 11.02 -42.69 34.45
CA ALA A 38 11.13 -41.46 33.68
C ALA A 38 9.74 -41.06 33.14
N ASN A 39 9.46 -39.77 33.15
CA ASN A 39 8.31 -39.18 32.47
C ASN A 39 8.77 -37.87 31.82
N ALA A 40 8.90 -37.86 30.50
CA ALA A 40 9.35 -36.73 29.70
C ALA A 40 8.25 -35.70 29.43
N GLY A 41 7.02 -35.97 29.89
CA GLY A 41 5.83 -35.19 29.59
C GLY A 41 5.16 -35.63 28.28
N THR A 42 4.06 -34.97 27.94
CA THR A 42 3.34 -35.22 26.69
C THR A 42 4.03 -34.57 25.50
N ASP A 43 3.87 -35.16 24.31
CA ASP A 43 4.27 -34.55 23.05
C ASP A 43 3.73 -33.13 22.89
N GLN A 44 4.52 -32.27 22.26
CA GLN A 44 4.21 -30.85 22.09
C GLN A 44 4.16 -30.47 20.61
N THR A 45 3.26 -29.54 20.28
CA THR A 45 3.23 -28.90 18.95
C THR A 45 3.43 -27.40 19.13
N VAL A 46 4.45 -26.85 18.49
CA VAL A 46 4.82 -25.43 18.58
C VAL A 46 5.13 -24.86 17.20
N GLN A 47 5.34 -23.56 17.08
CA GLN A 47 5.92 -22.97 15.88
C GLN A 47 7.44 -22.88 16.01
N ALA A 48 8.17 -23.02 14.90
CA ALA A 48 9.59 -22.70 14.89
C ALA A 48 9.82 -21.26 15.40
N GLY A 49 10.85 -21.08 16.24
CA GLY A 49 11.14 -19.81 16.92
C GLY A 49 10.43 -19.60 18.26
N GLN A 50 9.47 -20.45 18.65
CA GLN A 50 8.83 -20.39 19.98
C GLN A 50 9.62 -21.17 21.03
N THR A 51 9.71 -20.62 22.26
CA THR A 51 10.34 -21.34 23.38
C THR A 51 9.51 -22.55 23.78
N VAL A 52 10.14 -23.71 23.73
CA VAL A 52 9.63 -24.98 24.25
C VAL A 52 10.16 -25.17 25.66
N THR A 53 9.28 -25.54 26.59
CA THR A 53 9.67 -25.97 27.94
C THR A 53 9.28 -27.44 28.09
N LEU A 54 10.26 -28.29 28.35
CA LEU A 54 10.01 -29.70 28.67
C LEU A 54 9.74 -29.84 30.17
N ASP A 55 9.06 -30.90 30.60
CA ASP A 55 8.73 -31.08 32.01
C ASP A 55 8.91 -32.54 32.44
N GLY A 56 10.05 -32.79 33.09
CA GLY A 56 10.39 -34.10 33.65
C GLY A 56 9.93 -34.30 35.09
N SER A 57 9.28 -33.29 35.70
CA SER A 57 9.01 -33.27 37.14
C SER A 57 8.01 -34.33 37.61
N ALA A 58 7.29 -34.96 36.68
CA ALA A 58 6.43 -36.12 36.94
C ALA A 58 7.20 -37.46 37.03
N SER A 59 8.53 -37.45 36.85
CA SER A 59 9.38 -38.62 37.05
C SER A 59 9.42 -39.00 38.53
N THR A 60 9.43 -40.30 38.83
CA THR A 60 9.30 -40.80 40.20
C THR A 60 10.36 -41.84 40.54
N ASP A 61 10.70 -41.93 41.82
CA ASP A 61 11.43 -43.05 42.41
C ASP A 61 10.50 -43.76 43.40
N SER A 62 10.50 -45.10 43.43
CA SER A 62 9.60 -45.87 44.30
C SER A 62 9.84 -45.66 45.80
N GLN A 63 10.94 -45.00 46.19
CA GLN A 63 11.27 -44.61 47.56
C GLN A 63 11.36 -43.08 47.73
N ASN A 64 10.90 -42.29 46.76
CA ASN A 64 10.98 -40.81 46.74
C ASN A 64 12.40 -40.25 46.91
N LYS A 65 13.43 -40.96 46.44
CA LYS A 65 14.80 -40.46 46.43
C LYS A 65 14.99 -39.35 45.39
N PRO A 66 15.86 -38.35 45.63
CA PRO A 66 16.17 -37.31 44.66
C PRO A 66 16.63 -37.88 43.31
N LEU A 67 16.11 -37.32 42.22
CA LEU A 67 16.44 -37.72 40.85
C LEU A 67 17.46 -36.77 40.21
N THR A 68 18.40 -37.34 39.46
CA THR A 68 19.27 -36.60 38.54
C THR A 68 18.67 -36.64 37.14
N TYR A 69 18.61 -35.50 36.45
CA TYR A 69 18.00 -35.36 35.12
C TYR A 69 19.08 -35.17 34.06
N GLN A 70 18.89 -35.76 32.88
CA GLN A 70 19.71 -35.53 31.71
C GLN A 70 18.83 -35.59 30.45
N TRP A 71 18.74 -34.47 29.74
CA TRP A 71 18.00 -34.37 28.49
C TRP A 71 18.94 -34.31 27.30
N SER A 72 18.56 -34.95 26.19
CA SER A 72 19.33 -34.93 24.95
C SER A 72 18.44 -35.09 23.71
N PHE A 73 18.82 -34.43 22.61
CA PHE A 73 18.17 -34.65 21.32
C PHE A 73 18.59 -36.00 20.73
N THR A 74 17.63 -36.86 20.42
CA THR A 74 17.83 -38.12 19.68
C THR A 74 17.53 -37.94 18.18
N LYS A 75 16.70 -36.95 17.83
CA LYS A 75 16.40 -36.56 16.44
C LYS A 75 16.24 -35.04 16.36
N LYS A 76 16.78 -34.44 15.30
CA LYS A 76 16.54 -33.04 14.92
C LYS A 76 16.31 -32.94 13.41
N PRO A 77 15.59 -31.91 12.93
CA PRO A 77 15.53 -31.61 11.50
C PRO A 77 16.93 -31.38 10.91
N THR A 78 17.09 -31.68 9.61
CA THR A 78 18.33 -31.39 8.89
C THR A 78 18.68 -29.91 9.01
N ASN A 79 19.97 -29.60 9.25
CA ASN A 79 20.51 -28.24 9.50
C ASN A 79 20.11 -27.58 10.84
N SER A 80 19.39 -28.28 11.72
CA SER A 80 19.15 -27.79 13.08
C SER A 80 20.43 -27.85 13.94
N THR A 81 20.81 -26.71 14.50
CA THR A 81 22.01 -26.53 15.35
C THR A 81 21.68 -26.28 16.81
N ILE A 82 20.39 -26.22 17.18
CA ILE A 82 19.94 -25.92 18.54
C ILE A 82 20.43 -26.94 19.59
N ASN A 83 20.67 -26.42 20.81
CA ASN A 83 20.96 -27.15 22.04
C ASN A 83 19.93 -26.82 23.12
N LEU A 84 19.76 -27.71 24.10
CA LEU A 84 18.92 -27.48 25.27
C LEU A 84 19.61 -26.54 26.26
N SER A 85 18.86 -25.57 26.78
CA SER A 85 19.23 -24.79 27.95
C SER A 85 18.76 -25.50 29.21
N GLY A 86 19.64 -25.65 30.21
CA GLY A 86 19.30 -26.34 31.46
C GLY A 86 19.06 -27.85 31.30
N ALA A 87 19.78 -28.51 30.39
CA ALA A 87 19.61 -29.94 30.05
C ALA A 87 19.73 -30.92 31.24
N THR A 88 20.21 -30.48 32.40
CA THR A 88 20.30 -31.27 33.64
C THR A 88 19.27 -30.89 34.70
N THR A 89 18.29 -30.05 34.34
CA THR A 89 17.21 -29.59 35.23
C THR A 89 15.92 -30.36 34.95
N PRO A 90 14.95 -30.34 35.89
CA PRO A 90 13.63 -30.94 35.64
C PRO A 90 12.85 -30.28 34.50
N LYS A 91 13.14 -29.01 34.16
CA LYS A 91 12.42 -28.23 33.14
C LYS A 91 13.36 -27.49 32.20
N PRO A 92 14.07 -28.18 31.28
CA PRO A 92 14.92 -27.53 30.30
C PRO A 92 14.08 -26.79 29.25
N THR A 93 14.72 -25.89 28.52
CA THR A 93 14.09 -25.16 27.41
C THR A 93 14.93 -25.18 26.14
N PHE A 94 14.29 -25.01 24.99
CA PHE A 94 14.96 -24.72 23.72
C PHE A 94 14.03 -23.96 22.78
N ILE A 95 14.58 -23.44 21.68
CA ILE A 95 13.82 -22.76 20.62
C ILE A 95 14.06 -23.52 19.31
N PRO A 96 13.06 -24.23 18.76
CA PRO A 96 13.21 -24.92 17.48
C PRO A 96 13.64 -23.93 16.39
N ASP A 97 14.78 -24.19 15.75
CA ASP A 97 15.38 -23.36 14.71
C ASP A 97 14.95 -23.76 13.29
N GLN A 98 14.25 -24.89 13.15
CA GLN A 98 13.78 -25.46 11.89
C GLN A 98 12.37 -26.03 12.06
N VAL A 99 11.62 -26.11 10.96
CA VAL A 99 10.35 -26.83 10.91
C VAL A 99 10.63 -28.33 10.88
N GLY A 100 9.88 -29.10 11.66
CA GLY A 100 9.98 -30.56 11.70
C GLY A 100 9.94 -31.12 13.11
N GLU A 101 10.31 -32.38 13.21
CA GLU A 101 10.27 -33.15 14.46
C GLU A 101 11.60 -33.07 15.22
N TYR A 102 11.50 -32.74 16.50
CA TYR A 102 12.57 -32.86 17.49
C TYR A 102 12.17 -33.96 18.46
N GLU A 103 12.95 -35.04 18.50
CA GLU A 103 12.76 -36.09 19.51
C GLU A 103 13.80 -35.86 20.61
N ILE A 104 13.32 -35.73 21.85
CA ILE A 104 14.15 -35.48 23.03
C ILE A 104 13.96 -36.64 24.00
N GLU A 105 15.06 -37.23 24.42
CA GLU A 105 15.08 -38.25 25.46
C GLU A 105 15.42 -37.61 26.81
N LEU A 106 14.55 -37.86 27.79
CA LEU A 106 14.83 -37.68 29.21
C LEU A 106 15.42 -38.97 29.76
N LYS A 107 16.58 -38.86 30.39
CA LYS A 107 17.15 -39.87 31.26
C LYS A 107 17.10 -39.37 32.70
N VAL A 108 16.47 -40.15 33.59
CA VAL A 108 16.52 -39.93 35.04
C VAL A 108 17.28 -41.06 35.73
N SER A 109 18.09 -40.71 36.74
CA SER A 109 18.87 -41.69 37.50
C SER A 109 19.07 -41.28 38.96
N ASN A 110 19.23 -42.28 39.82
CA ASN A 110 19.64 -42.13 41.22
C ASN A 110 20.35 -43.42 41.70
N GLU A 111 20.50 -43.61 43.02
CA GLU A 111 21.07 -44.83 43.61
C GLU A 111 20.25 -46.12 43.35
N ASN A 112 18.97 -45.98 43.00
CA ASN A 112 18.02 -47.07 42.75
C ASN A 112 17.97 -47.50 41.28
N GLY A 113 18.64 -46.78 40.37
CA GLY A 113 18.74 -47.16 38.96
C GLY A 113 18.60 -45.99 37.99
N GLN A 114 18.27 -46.31 36.74
CA GLN A 114 18.06 -45.35 35.65
C GLN A 114 16.85 -45.75 34.80
N SER A 115 16.13 -44.77 34.29
CA SER A 115 15.03 -44.93 33.34
C SER A 115 15.12 -43.85 32.27
N THR A 116 14.65 -44.15 31.07
CA THR A 116 14.50 -43.17 29.99
C THR A 116 13.04 -43.05 29.56
N ASP A 117 12.68 -41.89 29.05
CA ASP A 117 11.41 -41.60 28.38
C ASP A 117 11.64 -40.55 27.29
N LYS A 118 10.76 -40.50 26.29
CA LYS A 118 10.91 -39.59 25.15
C LYS A 118 9.70 -38.69 25.01
N VAL A 119 9.96 -37.47 24.54
CA VAL A 119 8.94 -36.51 24.14
C VAL A 119 9.22 -36.05 22.72
N LEU A 120 8.18 -36.08 21.89
CA LEU A 120 8.22 -35.54 20.53
C LEU A 120 7.74 -34.09 20.54
N VAL A 121 8.55 -33.20 19.98
CA VAL A 121 8.17 -31.81 19.73
C VAL A 121 8.07 -31.60 18.24
N THR A 122 6.87 -31.34 17.74
CA THR A 122 6.61 -31.02 16.34
C THR A 122 6.59 -29.50 16.17
N ALA A 123 7.61 -28.95 15.52
CA ALA A 123 7.70 -27.54 15.18
C ALA A 123 7.09 -27.29 13.80
N GLY A 124 5.96 -26.60 13.74
CA GLY A 124 5.30 -26.14 12.51
C GLY A 124 5.86 -24.82 11.98
N ALA A 125 5.50 -24.47 10.75
CA ALA A 125 5.81 -23.17 10.17
C ALA A 125 5.10 -22.03 10.93
N LEU A 126 5.76 -20.86 11.02
CA LEU A 126 5.15 -19.65 11.54
C LEU A 126 3.88 -19.32 10.77
N GLN A 127 2.84 -18.92 11.51
CA GLN A 127 1.56 -18.52 10.94
C GLN A 127 1.42 -16.98 10.97
N PRO A 128 0.62 -16.42 10.06
CA PRO A 128 0.31 -15.00 10.06
C PRO A 128 -0.36 -14.57 11.38
N LEU A 129 0.00 -13.41 11.91
CA LEU A 129 -0.70 -12.82 13.05
C LEU A 129 -1.91 -12.00 12.58
N SER A 130 -2.97 -11.94 13.37
CA SER A 130 -4.03 -10.95 13.12
C SER A 130 -3.48 -9.56 13.41
N LEU A 131 -3.60 -8.64 12.45
CA LEU A 131 -3.29 -7.24 12.64
C LEU A 131 -4.40 -6.59 13.49
N ALA A 132 -4.01 -5.74 14.44
CA ALA A 132 -4.95 -5.05 15.30
C ALA A 132 -5.83 -4.05 14.50
N GLU A 133 -7.10 -3.95 14.88
CA GLU A 133 -8.07 -3.01 14.27
C GLU A 133 -7.73 -1.55 14.59
N GLN A 134 -7.02 -1.31 15.70
CA GLN A 134 -6.62 0.01 16.18
C GLN A 134 -5.13 -0.01 16.49
N ILE A 135 -4.37 0.87 15.84
CA ILE A 135 -2.96 1.15 16.14
C ILE A 135 -2.91 2.51 16.85
N ASN A 136 -3.11 2.48 18.16
CA ASN A 136 -3.21 3.66 19.03
C ASN A 136 -1.98 3.87 19.94
N VAL A 137 -1.00 2.96 19.84
CA VAL A 137 0.34 3.08 20.42
C VAL A 137 1.36 2.86 19.32
N GLU A 138 2.58 3.36 19.51
CA GLU A 138 3.65 3.08 18.56
C GLU A 138 3.80 1.57 18.37
N THR A 139 3.72 1.12 17.12
CA THR A 139 3.72 -0.29 16.76
C THR A 139 4.73 -0.54 15.65
N ILE A 140 5.51 -1.61 15.81
CA ILE A 140 6.48 -2.09 14.82
C ILE A 140 6.01 -3.46 14.34
N LEU A 141 5.85 -3.60 13.02
CA LEU A 141 5.59 -4.88 12.37
C LEU A 141 6.92 -5.45 11.84
N GLU A 142 7.25 -6.66 12.29
CA GLU A 142 8.48 -7.38 11.97
C GLU A 142 8.25 -8.39 10.84
N ASP A 143 9.30 -8.66 10.06
CA ASP A 143 9.34 -9.74 9.05
C ASP A 143 9.44 -11.09 9.79
N ARG A 144 8.36 -11.85 9.81
CA ARG A 144 8.19 -13.07 10.63
C ARG A 144 8.27 -14.34 9.79
N ILE A 145 7.68 -14.32 8.60
CA ILE A 145 7.56 -15.48 7.71
C ILE A 145 8.55 -15.32 6.57
N ALA A 146 9.60 -16.15 6.60
CA ALA A 146 10.69 -16.10 5.64
C ALA A 146 10.25 -16.30 4.17
N ASN A 147 9.10 -16.93 3.93
CA ASN A 147 8.53 -17.05 2.58
C ASN A 147 7.78 -15.75 2.22
N PRO A 148 8.30 -14.93 1.28
CA PRO A 148 7.69 -13.66 0.93
C PRO A 148 6.35 -13.80 0.19
N ASP A 149 5.95 -15.01 -0.21
CA ASP A 149 4.62 -15.25 -0.82
C ASP A 149 3.51 -15.46 0.23
N LEU A 150 3.88 -15.59 1.50
CA LEU A 150 2.95 -15.77 2.62
C LEU A 150 2.88 -14.50 3.49
N PRO A 151 1.69 -14.15 4.03
CA PRO A 151 1.55 -12.95 4.84
C PRO A 151 2.11 -13.13 6.26
N ASP A 152 2.87 -12.16 6.76
CA ASP A 152 3.22 -12.04 8.17
C ASP A 152 2.02 -11.68 9.04
N TYR A 153 1.15 -10.84 8.48
CA TYR A 153 -0.01 -10.27 9.13
C TYR A 153 -1.26 -10.35 8.26
N ILE A 154 -2.40 -10.60 8.90
CA ILE A 154 -3.72 -10.60 8.26
C ILE A 154 -4.60 -9.53 8.90
N ALA A 155 -5.10 -8.59 8.10
CA ALA A 155 -6.09 -7.62 8.51
C ALA A 155 -7.50 -8.10 8.15
N ASN A 156 -8.23 -8.63 9.13
CA ASN A 156 -9.61 -9.12 8.92
C ASN A 156 -10.68 -8.02 9.00
N LYS A 157 -10.30 -6.84 9.48
CA LYS A 157 -11.16 -5.66 9.67
C LYS A 157 -10.34 -4.40 9.41
N ASN A 158 -11.02 -3.28 9.25
CA ASN A 158 -10.37 -1.99 8.99
C ASN A 158 -9.34 -1.69 10.07
N VAL A 159 -8.15 -1.30 9.63
CA VAL A 159 -7.02 -0.96 10.49
C VAL A 159 -6.95 0.55 10.59
N ILE A 160 -7.32 1.09 11.75
CA ILE A 160 -7.29 2.52 12.02
C ILE A 160 -6.00 2.85 12.76
N VAL A 161 -5.20 3.72 12.16
CA VAL A 161 -3.87 4.11 12.65
C VAL A 161 -3.96 5.52 13.19
N THR A 162 -3.90 5.65 14.52
CA THR A 162 -3.88 6.94 15.23
C THR A 162 -2.54 7.19 15.94
N SER A 163 -1.60 6.25 15.90
CA SER A 163 -0.22 6.39 16.35
C SER A 163 0.75 5.98 15.24
N GLN A 164 2.06 6.07 15.49
CA GLN A 164 3.09 5.64 14.54
C GLN A 164 3.03 4.12 14.30
N LEU A 165 2.88 3.74 13.04
CA LEU A 165 3.03 2.38 12.54
C LEU A 165 4.31 2.28 11.70
N THR A 166 5.30 1.55 12.20
CA THR A 166 6.53 1.23 11.46
C THR A 166 6.44 -0.18 10.91
N ILE A 167 6.73 -0.36 9.62
CA ILE A 167 6.71 -1.65 8.94
C ILE A 167 8.13 -1.93 8.43
N LYS A 168 8.73 -3.04 8.88
CA LYS A 168 10.10 -3.42 8.52
C LYS A 168 10.19 -4.00 7.10
N PRO A 169 11.36 -3.93 6.44
CA PRO A 169 11.57 -4.56 5.14
C PRO A 169 11.16 -6.05 5.13
N GLY A 170 10.55 -6.49 4.03
CA GLY A 170 10.12 -7.88 3.83
C GLY A 170 8.69 -8.19 4.31
N VAL A 171 8.10 -7.35 5.15
CA VAL A 171 6.76 -7.61 5.71
C VAL A 171 5.68 -7.67 4.63
N VAL A 172 4.85 -8.72 4.71
CA VAL A 172 3.67 -8.93 3.89
C VAL A 172 2.40 -8.85 4.74
N ILE A 173 1.49 -7.95 4.38
CA ILE A 173 0.19 -7.76 5.04
C ILE A 173 -0.92 -8.13 4.06
N ALA A 174 -1.71 -9.14 4.40
CA ALA A 174 -2.88 -9.57 3.63
C ALA A 174 -4.18 -9.02 4.23
N PHE A 175 -4.97 -8.34 3.41
CA PHE A 175 -6.25 -7.74 3.80
C PHE A 175 -7.42 -8.62 3.36
N ALA A 176 -8.38 -8.82 4.28
CA ALA A 176 -9.65 -9.42 3.93
C ALA A 176 -10.44 -8.52 2.96
N ARG A 177 -11.49 -9.09 2.36
CA ARG A 177 -12.29 -8.39 1.35
C ARG A 177 -12.84 -7.07 1.89
N ASP A 178 -12.74 -6.01 1.09
CA ASP A 178 -13.24 -4.65 1.39
C ASP A 178 -12.64 -3.95 2.62
N VAL A 179 -11.62 -4.54 3.25
CA VAL A 179 -10.90 -3.96 4.40
C VAL A 179 -9.99 -2.82 3.95
N SER A 180 -9.96 -1.73 4.73
CA SER A 180 -9.03 -0.60 4.56
C SER A 180 -7.96 -0.53 5.64
N MET A 181 -6.87 0.18 5.35
CA MET A 181 -5.94 0.72 6.34
C MET A 181 -5.98 2.24 6.29
N GLU A 182 -6.17 2.91 7.42
CA GLU A 182 -6.48 4.35 7.46
C GLU A 182 -5.58 5.09 8.44
N MET A 183 -4.77 5.99 7.90
CA MET A 183 -3.85 6.85 8.66
C MET A 183 -4.61 8.12 9.01
N GLN A 184 -5.13 8.15 10.23
CA GLN A 184 -5.98 9.24 10.70
C GLN A 184 -5.17 10.53 10.90
N ASN A 185 -5.85 11.67 10.79
CA ASN A 185 -5.22 12.96 11.03
C ASN A 185 -4.75 13.09 12.50
N GLY A 186 -3.76 13.95 12.76
CA GLY A 186 -3.07 14.03 14.05
C GLY A 186 -1.81 13.18 14.06
N THR A 187 -1.73 12.21 14.97
CA THR A 187 -0.52 11.38 15.20
C THR A 187 -0.46 10.11 14.37
N GLY A 188 -1.52 9.75 13.64
CA GLY A 188 -1.50 8.59 12.74
C GLY A 188 -0.41 8.72 11.70
N THR A 189 0.57 7.82 11.68
CA THR A 189 1.72 7.91 10.77
C THR A 189 2.08 6.53 10.26
N ILE A 190 2.42 6.42 8.98
CA ILE A 190 2.94 5.17 8.39
C ILE A 190 4.39 5.34 7.94
N ILE A 191 5.28 4.48 8.44
CA ILE A 191 6.68 4.40 8.04
C ILE A 191 6.94 3.01 7.46
N ALA A 192 6.76 2.86 6.15
CA ALA A 192 7.02 1.61 5.43
C ALA A 192 8.22 1.80 4.49
N LYS A 193 9.40 1.43 4.98
CA LYS A 193 10.68 1.58 4.26
C LYS A 193 11.24 0.21 3.91
N GLY A 194 10.76 -0.36 2.82
CA GLY A 194 11.29 -1.61 2.28
C GLY A 194 12.65 -1.43 1.59
N GLU A 195 13.19 -2.55 1.15
CA GLU A 195 14.43 -2.62 0.36
C GLU A 195 14.14 -3.20 -1.02
N ALA A 196 15.04 -3.00 -1.99
CA ALA A 196 14.86 -3.52 -3.35
C ALA A 196 14.72 -5.06 -3.38
N THR A 197 15.41 -5.77 -2.48
CA THR A 197 15.39 -7.23 -2.32
C THR A 197 14.39 -7.70 -1.26
N LYS A 198 13.90 -6.81 -0.40
CA LYS A 198 12.94 -7.07 0.68
C LYS A 198 11.87 -5.99 0.70
N LYS A 199 11.04 -5.97 -0.34
CA LYS A 199 9.92 -5.03 -0.43
C LYS A 199 8.88 -5.33 0.63
N ILE A 200 8.18 -4.28 1.06
CA ILE A 200 6.99 -4.42 1.91
C ILE A 200 5.78 -4.60 0.99
N ARG A 201 4.92 -5.57 1.26
CA ARG A 201 3.74 -5.85 0.42
C ARG A 201 2.44 -5.69 1.19
N PHE A 202 1.56 -4.85 0.66
CA PHE A 202 0.15 -4.75 1.03
C PHE A 202 -0.68 -5.44 -0.06
N THR A 203 -1.37 -6.53 0.27
CA THR A 203 -2.07 -7.36 -0.72
C THR A 203 -3.43 -7.83 -0.22
N GLY A 204 -4.31 -8.29 -1.11
CA GLY A 204 -5.52 -9.02 -0.70
C GLY A 204 -5.19 -10.43 -0.23
N GLN A 205 -6.02 -11.02 0.63
CA GLN A 205 -5.99 -12.45 0.94
C GLN A 205 -6.25 -13.34 -0.30
N GLN A 206 -6.84 -12.76 -1.34
CA GLN A 206 -6.96 -13.36 -2.65
C GLN A 206 -6.39 -12.41 -3.70
N ASN A 207 -5.73 -12.99 -4.71
CA ASN A 207 -5.14 -12.27 -5.83
C ASN A 207 -6.20 -11.91 -6.88
N SER A 208 -7.21 -11.15 -6.47
CA SER A 208 -8.28 -10.66 -7.35
C SER A 208 -8.20 -9.14 -7.46
N LYS A 209 -8.24 -8.60 -8.68
CA LYS A 209 -8.24 -7.15 -8.91
C LYS A 209 -9.35 -6.48 -8.10
N GLY A 210 -9.01 -5.48 -7.28
CA GLY A 210 -9.99 -4.81 -6.43
C GLY A 210 -10.57 -5.68 -5.31
N TYR A 211 -9.75 -6.51 -4.65
CA TYR A 211 -10.19 -7.39 -3.57
C TYR A 211 -10.42 -6.66 -2.24
N TRP A 212 -9.49 -5.80 -1.83
CA TRP A 212 -9.57 -5.04 -0.58
C TRP A 212 -9.71 -3.54 -0.86
N ALA A 213 -10.10 -2.74 0.13
CA ALA A 213 -10.45 -1.34 -0.12
C ALA A 213 -9.24 -0.52 -0.53
N GLY A 214 -8.12 -0.67 0.17
CA GLY A 214 -6.88 0.09 -0.06
C GLY A 214 -6.40 0.85 1.17
N ILE A 215 -5.41 1.71 0.96
CA ILE A 215 -4.83 2.57 1.99
C ILE A 215 -5.40 3.98 1.86
N MET A 216 -5.87 4.54 2.98
CA MET A 216 -6.29 5.93 3.10
C MET A 216 -5.33 6.71 3.98
N ILE A 217 -4.91 7.88 3.52
CA ILE A 217 -4.07 8.80 4.30
C ILE A 217 -4.81 10.13 4.47
N TYR A 218 -5.22 10.38 5.71
CA TYR A 218 -5.69 11.68 6.18
C TYR A 218 -4.59 12.48 6.88
N SER A 219 -3.59 11.77 7.39
CA SER A 219 -2.49 12.33 8.15
C SER A 219 -1.66 13.35 7.36
N ALA A 220 -1.45 14.50 8.00
CA ALA A 220 -0.54 15.53 7.56
C ALA A 220 0.91 15.32 8.04
N SER A 221 1.22 14.16 8.63
CA SER A 221 2.57 13.86 9.12
C SER A 221 3.57 13.79 7.95
N SER A 222 4.63 14.60 8.01
CA SER A 222 5.74 14.54 7.04
C SER A 222 6.58 13.26 7.16
N ALA A 223 6.37 12.47 8.21
CA ALA A 223 7.00 11.17 8.38
C ALA A 223 6.30 10.05 7.59
N ASN A 224 5.11 10.32 7.01
CA ASN A 224 4.43 9.35 6.16
C ASN A 224 5.29 8.99 4.95
N GLU A 225 5.70 7.73 4.87
CA GLU A 225 6.60 7.25 3.82
C GLU A 225 6.29 5.81 3.41
N LEU A 226 6.22 5.62 2.09
CA LEU A 226 6.07 4.36 1.38
C LEU A 226 7.23 4.24 0.38
N SER A 227 8.26 3.49 0.77
CA SER A 227 9.49 3.28 -0.02
C SER A 227 9.71 1.81 -0.30
N ASN A 228 9.95 1.45 -1.58
CA ASN A 228 10.07 0.05 -2.02
C ASN A 228 8.88 -0.80 -1.53
N VAL A 229 7.66 -0.28 -1.67
CA VAL A 229 6.44 -0.99 -1.30
C VAL A 229 5.70 -1.51 -2.53
N GLU A 230 4.89 -2.54 -2.34
CA GLU A 230 3.94 -3.05 -3.32
C GLU A 230 2.54 -2.95 -2.74
N ILE A 231 1.65 -2.19 -3.38
CA ILE A 231 0.22 -2.15 -3.07
C ILE A 231 -0.51 -2.87 -4.19
N LEU A 232 -1.00 -4.08 -3.90
CA LEU A 232 -1.54 -5.01 -4.89
C LEU A 232 -3.01 -5.30 -4.61
N TYR A 233 -3.81 -5.45 -5.67
CA TYR A 233 -5.20 -5.95 -5.58
C TYR A 233 -6.15 -5.08 -4.74
N ALA A 234 -5.83 -3.79 -4.57
CA ALA A 234 -6.59 -2.84 -3.76
C ALA A 234 -7.72 -2.15 -4.56
N GLY A 235 -8.47 -1.23 -3.97
CA GLY A 235 -9.48 -0.44 -4.67
C GLY A 235 -10.80 -1.18 -4.96
N SER A 236 -11.30 -1.98 -4.03
CA SER A 236 -12.56 -2.73 -4.17
C SER A 236 -13.81 -1.82 -4.19
N ARG A 237 -13.78 -0.76 -3.39
CA ARG A 237 -14.88 0.19 -3.17
C ARG A 237 -14.39 1.63 -3.23
N ASN A 238 -15.34 2.56 -3.29
CA ASN A 238 -15.01 3.98 -3.24
C ASN A 238 -14.45 4.31 -1.86
N MET A 239 -13.28 4.93 -1.86
CA MET A 239 -12.59 5.38 -0.65
C MET A 239 -12.83 6.88 -0.46
N LEU A 240 -12.63 7.67 -1.51
CA LEU A 240 -12.95 9.10 -1.52
C LEU A 240 -14.00 9.40 -2.58
N SER A 241 -15.12 9.99 -2.15
CA SER A 241 -16.22 10.39 -3.04
C SER A 241 -16.67 9.20 -3.91
N ALA A 242 -16.71 9.36 -5.23
CA ALA A 242 -17.04 8.31 -6.20
C ALA A 242 -15.81 7.61 -6.81
N THR A 243 -14.63 7.68 -6.17
CA THR A 243 -13.37 7.15 -6.74
C THR A 243 -12.86 5.94 -5.95
N LYS A 244 -12.63 4.84 -6.67
CA LYS A 244 -11.88 3.67 -6.18
C LYS A 244 -10.39 3.87 -6.45
N ALA A 245 -9.55 3.64 -5.46
CA ALA A 245 -8.10 3.65 -5.66
C ALA A 245 -7.39 2.73 -4.66
N GLY A 246 -6.22 2.21 -5.03
CA GLY A 246 -5.40 1.41 -4.11
C GLY A 246 -4.75 2.24 -2.99
N LEU A 247 -4.36 3.47 -3.31
CA LEU A 247 -3.86 4.47 -2.37
C LEU A 247 -4.67 5.76 -2.54
N THR A 248 -5.22 6.30 -1.45
CA THR A 248 -6.01 7.53 -1.45
C THR A 248 -5.46 8.52 -0.43
N LEU A 249 -5.20 9.75 -0.86
CA LEU A 249 -4.89 10.87 0.04
C LEU A 249 -6.09 11.81 0.11
N PHE A 250 -6.53 12.13 1.33
CA PHE A 250 -7.66 13.00 1.58
C PHE A 250 -7.62 13.59 2.98
N GLY A 251 -7.58 14.92 3.14
CA GLY A 251 -7.56 15.51 4.49
C GLY A 251 -7.53 17.03 4.53
N GLY A 252 -8.08 17.69 3.50
CA GLY A 252 -7.76 19.09 3.25
C GLY A 252 -6.29 19.29 2.91
N SER A 253 -5.81 20.53 2.97
CA SER A 253 -4.57 21.03 2.34
C SER A 253 -3.22 20.44 2.81
N HIS A 254 -3.22 19.30 3.50
CA HIS A 254 -2.02 18.82 4.20
C HIS A 254 -1.82 17.31 4.23
N ALA A 255 -2.81 16.48 3.84
CA ALA A 255 -2.59 15.03 3.83
C ALA A 255 -1.42 14.70 2.90
N GLN A 256 -0.42 13.98 3.40
CA GLN A 256 0.85 13.83 2.71
C GLN A 256 1.49 12.46 2.87
N VAL A 257 2.21 12.01 1.83
CA VAL A 257 3.02 10.80 1.87
C VAL A 257 4.16 10.88 0.86
N ALA A 258 5.36 10.50 1.29
CA ALA A 258 6.45 10.23 0.36
C ALA A 258 6.28 8.87 -0.29
N LEU A 259 6.34 8.80 -1.62
CA LEU A 259 6.18 7.56 -2.39
C LEU A 259 7.39 7.34 -3.29
N LYS A 260 8.21 6.34 -3.00
CA LYS A 260 9.50 6.12 -3.66
C LYS A 260 9.67 4.67 -4.10
N ASN A 261 10.13 4.45 -5.33
CA ASN A 261 10.50 3.12 -5.87
C ASN A 261 9.41 2.05 -5.65
N SER A 262 8.13 2.45 -5.69
CA SER A 262 7.02 1.61 -5.26
C SER A 262 6.15 1.19 -6.43
N LEU A 263 5.48 0.05 -6.28
CA LEU A 263 4.55 -0.52 -7.25
C LEU A 263 3.13 -0.42 -6.72
N ILE A 264 2.23 0.17 -7.50
CA ILE A 264 0.78 0.10 -7.23
C ILE A 264 0.10 -0.57 -8.42
N SER A 265 -0.46 -1.75 -8.19
CA SER A 265 -0.89 -2.64 -9.28
C SER A 265 -2.18 -3.41 -9.00
N GLU A 266 -2.84 -3.80 -10.08
CA GLU A 266 -4.07 -4.61 -10.05
C GLU A 266 -5.17 -3.97 -9.18
N SER A 267 -5.23 -2.64 -9.13
CA SER A 267 -6.29 -1.94 -8.39
C SER A 267 -7.61 -2.02 -9.14
N GLY A 268 -8.72 -2.18 -8.41
CA GLY A 268 -10.08 -2.17 -8.96
C GLY A 268 -10.54 -0.80 -9.49
N GLY A 269 -9.72 0.24 -9.32
CA GLY A 269 -9.91 1.58 -9.84
C GLY A 269 -8.58 2.20 -10.28
N TYR A 270 -8.25 3.38 -9.76
CA TYR A 270 -6.94 4.01 -9.93
C TYR A 270 -5.89 3.33 -9.04
N GLY A 271 -4.61 3.48 -9.38
CA GLY A 271 -3.55 3.14 -8.42
C GLY A 271 -3.52 4.15 -7.27
N LEU A 272 -3.34 5.43 -7.60
CA LEU A 272 -3.35 6.54 -6.65
C LEU A 272 -4.45 7.55 -6.96
N HIS A 273 -5.18 7.98 -5.94
CA HIS A 273 -6.05 9.15 -5.97
C HIS A 273 -5.57 10.19 -4.95
N ALA A 274 -5.05 11.32 -5.44
CA ALA A 274 -4.62 12.44 -4.62
C ALA A 274 -5.62 13.59 -4.73
N ALA A 275 -6.34 13.89 -3.65
CA ALA A 275 -7.30 14.99 -3.63
C ALA A 275 -6.61 16.36 -3.72
N ASP A 276 -7.37 17.40 -4.08
CA ASP A 276 -6.88 18.77 -4.11
C ASP A 276 -6.32 19.20 -2.74
N GLY A 277 -5.20 19.92 -2.76
CA GLY A 277 -4.47 20.36 -1.57
C GLY A 277 -3.62 19.28 -0.87
N THR A 278 -3.62 18.03 -1.32
CA THR A 278 -2.70 17.01 -0.75
C THR A 278 -1.25 17.30 -1.11
N VAL A 279 -0.28 16.61 -0.50
CA VAL A 279 1.15 16.80 -0.78
C VAL A 279 1.80 15.44 -1.06
N LEU A 280 2.58 15.35 -2.14
CA LEU A 280 3.31 14.15 -2.51
C LEU A 280 4.83 14.42 -2.45
N PRO A 281 5.40 14.69 -1.27
CA PRO A 281 6.83 14.99 -1.18
C PRO A 281 7.65 13.81 -1.70
N GLN A 282 8.76 14.06 -2.39
CA GLN A 282 9.67 12.98 -2.84
C GLN A 282 8.96 11.84 -3.62
N PHE A 283 8.12 12.18 -4.60
CA PHE A 283 7.57 11.18 -5.51
C PHE A 283 8.65 10.76 -6.50
N THR A 284 9.16 9.53 -6.43
CA THR A 284 10.32 9.13 -7.26
C THR A 284 10.23 7.70 -7.75
N SER A 285 10.38 7.50 -9.07
CA SER A 285 10.55 6.18 -9.72
C SER A 285 9.47 5.16 -9.35
N ASN A 286 8.21 5.59 -9.29
CA ASN A 286 7.08 4.71 -8.99
C ASN A 286 6.52 4.06 -10.25
N THR A 287 5.96 2.86 -10.12
CA THR A 287 5.30 2.16 -11.22
C THR A 287 3.83 1.93 -10.91
N PHE A 288 2.96 2.37 -11.82
CA PHE A 288 1.53 2.12 -11.78
C PHE A 288 1.18 1.18 -12.93
N SER A 289 0.66 0.00 -12.63
CA SER A 289 0.42 -1.02 -13.66
C SER A 289 -0.89 -1.76 -13.46
N LYS A 290 -1.52 -2.18 -14.56
CA LYS A 290 -2.69 -3.09 -14.53
C LYS A 290 -3.87 -2.61 -13.67
N ASN A 291 -3.97 -1.32 -13.34
CA ASN A 291 -5.11 -0.77 -12.63
C ASN A 291 -6.31 -0.66 -13.59
N THR A 292 -7.54 -0.83 -13.10
CA THR A 292 -8.76 -0.78 -13.94
C THR A 292 -8.93 0.57 -14.63
N GLU A 293 -8.54 1.66 -13.96
CA GLU A 293 -8.62 3.03 -14.48
C GLU A 293 -7.22 3.51 -14.94
N ALA A 294 -6.90 4.79 -14.76
CA ALA A 294 -5.54 5.28 -14.94
C ALA A 294 -4.63 4.93 -13.76
N GLY A 295 -3.32 5.02 -13.93
CA GLY A 295 -2.37 4.83 -12.84
C GLY A 295 -2.60 5.82 -11.69
N VAL A 296 -2.82 7.09 -12.04
CA VAL A 296 -3.03 8.17 -11.06
C VAL A 296 -4.17 9.09 -11.50
N LYS A 297 -4.94 9.55 -10.51
CA LYS A 297 -5.84 10.70 -10.58
C LYS A 297 -5.46 11.72 -9.53
N LEU A 298 -5.22 12.97 -9.92
CA LEU A 298 -4.78 14.03 -9.01
C LEU A 298 -5.29 15.41 -9.43
N ALA A 299 -5.26 16.38 -8.52
CA ALA A 299 -5.48 17.78 -8.87
C ALA A 299 -4.30 18.35 -9.69
N ALA A 300 -4.56 19.39 -10.48
CA ALA A 300 -3.54 20.02 -11.34
C ALA A 300 -2.36 20.54 -10.53
N ASP A 301 -2.64 21.06 -9.34
CA ASP A 301 -1.63 21.61 -8.44
C ASP A 301 -0.72 20.53 -7.81
N ASN A 302 -1.15 19.27 -7.82
CA ASN A 302 -0.36 18.14 -7.35
C ASN A 302 0.61 17.60 -8.41
N VAL A 303 0.43 17.95 -9.69
CA VAL A 303 1.27 17.43 -10.78
C VAL A 303 2.75 17.82 -10.60
N ARG A 304 3.02 18.97 -9.97
CA ARG A 304 4.38 19.45 -9.68
C ARG A 304 5.23 18.50 -8.84
N TYR A 305 4.60 17.58 -8.12
CA TYR A 305 5.32 16.61 -7.31
C TYR A 305 5.81 15.42 -8.12
N LEU A 306 5.21 15.13 -9.27
CA LEU A 306 5.52 13.94 -10.06
C LEU A 306 6.89 14.06 -10.73
N ASP A 307 7.73 13.06 -10.54
CA ASP A 307 9.01 12.94 -11.23
C ASP A 307 8.83 12.38 -12.65
N ALA A 308 9.84 12.62 -13.49
CA ALA A 308 9.84 12.16 -14.87
C ALA A 308 10.05 10.64 -15.02
N ALA A 309 10.63 9.96 -14.02
CA ALA A 309 11.01 8.55 -14.11
C ALA A 309 9.88 7.59 -13.69
N SER A 310 8.83 8.09 -13.04
CA SER A 310 7.64 7.28 -12.75
C SER A 310 6.92 6.83 -14.01
N VAL A 311 6.38 5.61 -13.98
CA VAL A 311 5.78 4.92 -15.13
C VAL A 311 4.28 4.73 -14.92
N PHE A 312 3.48 5.17 -15.89
CA PHE A 312 2.01 5.06 -15.88
C PHE A 312 1.46 4.29 -17.08
N THR A 313 2.33 3.80 -17.96
CA THR A 313 1.99 3.14 -19.23
C THR A 313 1.98 1.61 -19.16
N SER A 314 2.13 1.03 -17.97
CA SER A 314 2.26 -0.41 -17.75
C SER A 314 0.91 -1.14 -17.70
N ASN A 315 0.15 -1.08 -18.80
CA ASN A 315 -1.15 -1.78 -18.99
C ASN A 315 -2.25 -1.37 -18.01
N ASN A 316 -2.32 -0.09 -17.62
CA ASN A 316 -3.50 0.43 -16.94
C ASN A 316 -4.68 0.50 -17.93
N GLY A 317 -5.92 0.54 -17.43
CA GLY A 317 -7.09 0.74 -18.28
C GLY A 317 -6.98 1.99 -19.14
N ARG A 318 -6.26 3.01 -18.64
CA ARG A 318 -5.75 4.13 -19.42
C ARG A 318 -4.31 4.46 -19.04
N ASN A 319 -3.41 4.41 -20.03
CA ASN A 319 -1.97 4.65 -19.85
C ASN A 319 -1.63 6.15 -19.86
N ILE A 320 -2.23 6.88 -18.92
CA ILE A 320 -2.20 8.34 -18.82
C ILE A 320 -2.16 8.77 -17.34
N VAL A 321 -1.85 10.04 -17.08
CA VAL A 321 -2.05 10.67 -15.76
C VAL A 321 -3.31 11.53 -15.81
N GLU A 322 -4.34 11.22 -15.00
CA GLU A 322 -5.58 12.02 -14.97
C GLU A 322 -5.46 13.21 -14.04
N VAL A 323 -5.70 14.40 -14.60
CA VAL A 323 -5.64 15.67 -13.91
C VAL A 323 -7.04 16.26 -13.84
N VAL A 324 -7.60 16.36 -12.64
CA VAL A 324 -8.92 16.95 -12.42
C VAL A 324 -8.86 18.48 -12.45
N ALA A 325 -10.03 19.12 -12.61
CA ALA A 325 -10.15 20.56 -12.52
C ALA A 325 -9.67 21.06 -11.15
N SER A 326 -8.73 21.99 -11.14
CA SER A 326 -8.27 22.70 -9.93
C SER A 326 -7.57 23.99 -10.32
N ASN A 327 -7.23 24.81 -9.33
CA ASN A 327 -6.41 26.00 -9.52
C ASN A 327 -4.93 25.62 -9.40
N LEU A 328 -4.06 26.17 -10.26
CA LEU A 328 -2.62 26.19 -10.03
C LEU A 328 -2.31 27.40 -9.17
N LEU A 329 -2.08 27.15 -7.88
CA LEU A 329 -1.89 28.21 -6.88
C LEU A 329 -0.42 28.56 -6.75
N LYS A 330 -0.14 29.84 -6.47
CA LYS A 330 1.23 30.31 -6.26
C LYS A 330 1.84 29.56 -5.06
N PRO A 331 2.95 28.82 -5.24
CA PRO A 331 3.63 28.20 -4.11
C PRO A 331 4.07 29.25 -3.10
N SER A 332 4.08 28.91 -1.80
CA SER A 332 4.58 29.81 -0.75
C SER A 332 6.06 30.18 -0.93
N SER A 333 6.85 29.31 -1.57
CA SER A 333 8.23 29.56 -1.97
C SER A 333 8.37 30.63 -3.08
N GLY A 334 7.28 30.97 -3.77
CA GLY A 334 7.28 31.91 -4.89
C GLY A 334 7.78 31.34 -6.22
N GLU A 335 8.12 30.05 -6.27
CA GLU A 335 8.61 29.36 -7.47
C GLU A 335 7.50 29.14 -8.51
N GLU A 336 7.91 28.79 -9.74
CA GLU A 336 6.99 28.32 -10.78
C GLU A 336 6.47 26.92 -10.45
N VAL A 337 5.22 26.66 -10.79
CA VAL A 337 4.69 25.30 -10.91
C VAL A 337 5.29 24.69 -12.18
N VAL A 338 6.04 23.60 -12.04
CA VAL A 338 6.72 22.94 -13.18
C VAL A 338 6.05 21.61 -13.48
N TRP A 339 5.70 21.38 -14.75
CA TRP A 339 5.19 20.09 -15.22
C TRP A 339 6.22 19.42 -16.14
N ASN A 340 6.62 18.21 -15.76
CA ASN A 340 7.65 17.43 -16.45
C ASN A 340 7.06 16.61 -17.61
N ALA A 341 7.84 16.39 -18.65
CA ALA A 341 7.58 15.27 -19.56
C ALA A 341 8.06 13.97 -18.91
N PHE A 342 7.27 12.90 -19.00
CA PHE A 342 7.70 11.60 -18.52
C PHE A 342 8.66 10.94 -19.50
N THR A 343 9.61 10.15 -18.98
CA THR A 343 10.58 9.41 -19.80
C THR A 343 9.89 8.44 -20.76
N ASP A 344 8.77 7.85 -20.35
CA ASP A 344 7.96 6.94 -21.16
C ASP A 344 6.94 7.65 -22.08
N LYS A 345 6.96 8.99 -22.12
CA LYS A 345 6.04 9.84 -22.89
C LYS A 345 4.56 9.70 -22.50
N THR A 346 4.26 9.26 -21.28
CA THR A 346 2.89 9.31 -20.73
C THR A 346 2.29 10.71 -20.94
N PRO A 347 1.05 10.84 -21.44
CA PRO A 347 0.38 12.13 -21.51
C PRO A 347 -0.39 12.44 -20.22
N TYR A 348 -0.57 13.74 -19.96
CA TYR A 348 -1.53 14.22 -18.97
C TYR A 348 -2.91 14.32 -19.61
N ARG A 349 -3.95 13.77 -18.98
CA ARG A 349 -5.33 13.96 -19.40
C ARG A 349 -6.01 14.98 -18.51
N ILE A 350 -6.38 16.11 -19.09
CA ILE A 350 -7.05 17.20 -18.37
C ILE A 350 -8.56 16.96 -18.42
N MET A 351 -9.17 16.78 -17.26
CA MET A 351 -10.58 16.38 -17.13
C MET A 351 -11.54 17.56 -16.98
N GLY A 352 -11.04 18.78 -16.85
CA GLY A 352 -11.87 19.98 -16.67
C GLY A 352 -11.06 21.26 -16.74
N GLN A 353 -11.64 22.36 -16.30
CA GLN A 353 -10.98 23.66 -16.38
C GLN A 353 -9.85 23.78 -15.35
N ILE A 354 -8.67 24.24 -15.80
CA ILE A 354 -7.56 24.63 -14.94
C ILE A 354 -7.48 26.16 -14.94
N ALA A 355 -7.57 26.77 -13.75
CA ALA A 355 -7.30 28.19 -13.56
C ALA A 355 -5.87 28.38 -13.06
N VAL A 356 -5.11 29.25 -13.71
CA VAL A 356 -3.68 29.44 -13.44
C VAL A 356 -3.47 30.77 -12.74
N GLU A 357 -3.19 30.70 -11.45
CA GLU A 357 -2.93 31.84 -10.56
C GLU A 357 -1.43 32.00 -10.23
N ALA A 358 -0.59 31.15 -10.82
CA ALA A 358 0.85 31.05 -10.59
C ALA A 358 1.63 31.18 -11.90
N GLY A 359 2.96 31.27 -11.79
CA GLY A 359 3.82 30.97 -12.94
C GLY A 359 3.78 29.48 -13.23
N TRP A 360 3.36 29.09 -14.43
CA TRP A 360 3.27 27.70 -14.85
C TRP A 360 4.25 27.43 -16.00
N LYS A 361 5.23 26.56 -15.76
CA LYS A 361 6.22 26.15 -16.74
C LYS A 361 5.99 24.71 -17.15
N ILE A 362 5.80 24.52 -18.45
CA ILE A 362 5.65 23.19 -19.07
C ILE A 362 6.96 22.87 -19.79
N LEU A 363 7.58 21.75 -19.44
CA LEU A 363 8.84 21.33 -20.04
C LEU A 363 8.65 20.71 -21.44
N PRO A 364 9.68 20.74 -22.31
CA PRO A 364 9.64 20.13 -23.64
C PRO A 364 9.18 18.66 -23.62
N GLY A 365 8.36 18.29 -24.60
CA GLY A 365 7.86 16.91 -24.78
C GLY A 365 6.57 16.58 -24.00
N VAL A 366 6.06 17.50 -23.17
CA VAL A 366 4.78 17.31 -22.49
C VAL A 366 3.64 17.25 -23.51
N THR A 367 2.79 16.23 -23.36
CA THR A 367 1.52 16.11 -24.10
C THR A 367 0.36 16.20 -23.12
N MET A 368 -0.60 17.08 -23.43
CA MET A 368 -1.85 17.26 -22.71
C MET A 368 -3.03 16.89 -23.60
N GLU A 369 -3.82 15.92 -23.15
CA GLU A 369 -5.05 15.47 -23.78
C GLU A 369 -6.27 16.07 -23.04
N MET A 370 -7.00 16.92 -23.73
CA MET A 370 -8.11 17.70 -23.19
C MET A 370 -9.42 16.94 -23.41
N THR A 371 -10.15 16.68 -22.33
CA THR A 371 -11.54 16.21 -22.41
C THR A 371 -12.47 17.33 -22.89
N SER A 372 -13.74 17.04 -23.18
CA SER A 372 -14.68 18.04 -23.71
C SER A 372 -14.94 19.22 -22.77
N GLU A 373 -14.87 18.98 -21.46
CA GLU A 373 -15.03 20.02 -20.44
C GLU A 373 -13.74 20.76 -20.12
N ALA A 374 -12.61 20.31 -20.67
CA ALA A 374 -11.32 20.88 -20.34
C ALA A 374 -11.07 22.22 -21.02
N GLY A 375 -10.36 23.08 -20.30
CA GLY A 375 -9.95 24.41 -20.75
C GLY A 375 -8.86 24.96 -19.84
N LEU A 376 -8.07 25.89 -20.35
CA LEU A 376 -6.98 26.52 -19.58
C LEU A 376 -7.25 28.02 -19.48
N ALA A 377 -7.35 28.53 -18.26
CA ALA A 377 -7.53 29.95 -17.99
C ALA A 377 -6.28 30.52 -17.32
N ILE A 378 -5.51 31.32 -18.05
CA ILE A 378 -4.31 31.97 -17.55
C ILE A 378 -4.72 33.32 -16.95
N ASN A 379 -5.02 33.30 -15.65
CA ASN A 379 -5.59 34.44 -14.93
C ASN A 379 -4.55 35.55 -14.73
N SER A 380 -5.02 36.77 -14.41
CA SER A 380 -4.19 37.97 -14.43
C SER A 380 -2.99 37.96 -13.47
N SER A 381 -3.04 37.13 -12.43
CA SER A 381 -1.98 36.87 -11.44
C SER A 381 -0.92 35.86 -11.91
N GLY A 382 -1.27 34.99 -12.86
CA GLY A 382 -0.45 33.88 -13.35
C GLY A 382 0.16 34.12 -14.73
N TYR A 383 0.89 33.13 -15.22
CA TYR A 383 1.38 33.09 -16.59
C TYR A 383 1.67 31.65 -17.03
N LEU A 384 1.77 31.43 -18.35
CA LEU A 384 2.12 30.14 -18.92
C LEU A 384 3.38 30.25 -19.79
N THR A 385 4.45 29.58 -19.40
CA THR A 385 5.64 29.34 -20.24
C THR A 385 5.63 27.91 -20.78
N ALA A 386 5.28 27.74 -22.06
CA ALA A 386 5.40 26.49 -22.79
C ALA A 386 6.41 26.67 -23.93
N LYS A 387 7.68 26.32 -23.66
CA LYS A 387 8.77 26.38 -24.62
C LYS A 387 9.26 24.97 -24.95
N GLY A 388 8.72 24.38 -26.00
CA GLY A 388 9.20 23.11 -26.55
C GLY A 388 10.47 23.29 -27.37
N THR A 389 10.92 22.19 -27.96
CA THR A 389 11.96 22.20 -29.01
C THR A 389 11.40 21.67 -30.33
N ALA A 390 12.16 21.77 -31.41
CA ALA A 390 11.75 21.23 -32.71
C ALA A 390 11.43 19.73 -32.66
N THR A 391 12.14 18.97 -31.81
CA THR A 391 11.98 17.51 -31.65
C THR A 391 11.06 17.13 -30.49
N ASN A 392 11.05 17.93 -29.42
CA ASN A 392 10.24 17.70 -28.21
C ASN A 392 9.23 18.85 -28.06
N ARG A 393 8.26 18.88 -28.98
CA ARG A 393 7.17 19.86 -28.95
C ARG A 393 6.30 19.66 -27.72
N ILE A 394 5.70 20.75 -27.24
CA ILE A 394 4.63 20.69 -26.23
C ILE A 394 3.30 20.60 -26.97
N VAL A 395 2.43 19.66 -26.60
CA VAL A 395 1.19 19.41 -27.33
C VAL A 395 -0.02 19.60 -26.41
N PHE A 396 -0.96 20.44 -26.84
CA PHE A 396 -2.30 20.59 -26.26
C PHE A 396 -3.32 20.15 -27.31
N THR A 397 -3.98 19.01 -27.10
CA THR A 397 -4.89 18.41 -28.09
C THR A 397 -6.15 17.89 -27.42
N GLY A 398 -7.26 17.81 -28.13
CA GLY A 398 -8.43 17.04 -27.68
C GLY A 398 -8.13 15.55 -27.61
N VAL A 399 -8.75 14.84 -26.64
CA VAL A 399 -8.77 13.37 -26.60
C VAL A 399 -9.36 12.80 -27.89
N THR A 400 -10.40 13.46 -28.42
CA THR A 400 -10.92 13.20 -29.76
C THR A 400 -10.45 14.30 -30.71
N LYS A 401 -9.95 13.89 -31.88
CA LYS A 401 -9.41 14.78 -32.92
C LYS A 401 -10.51 15.41 -33.77
N THR A 402 -11.45 16.09 -33.11
CA THR A 402 -12.60 16.76 -33.73
C THR A 402 -12.52 18.26 -33.47
N ALA A 403 -12.84 19.08 -34.47
CA ALA A 403 -12.75 20.52 -34.30
C ALA A 403 -13.67 21.01 -33.17
N GLY A 404 -13.12 21.82 -32.27
CA GLY A 404 -13.85 22.30 -31.08
C GLY A 404 -14.22 21.20 -30.10
N PHE A 405 -13.39 20.16 -29.93
CA PHE A 405 -13.64 19.12 -28.96
C PHE A 405 -13.57 19.65 -27.52
N TRP A 406 -12.62 20.53 -27.22
CA TRP A 406 -12.40 21.11 -25.89
C TRP A 406 -12.46 22.64 -25.92
N ARG A 407 -12.49 23.29 -24.74
CA ARG A 407 -12.82 24.72 -24.64
C ARG A 407 -11.80 25.62 -25.32
N GLY A 408 -10.50 25.36 -25.16
CA GLY A 408 -9.39 26.20 -25.62
C GLY A 408 -8.58 26.81 -24.47
N ILE A 409 -7.61 27.66 -24.81
CA ILE A 409 -6.76 28.40 -23.86
C ILE A 409 -7.17 29.87 -23.89
N ILE A 410 -7.40 30.47 -22.71
CA ILE A 410 -7.66 31.89 -22.56
C ILE A 410 -6.57 32.57 -21.73
N PHE A 411 -6.03 33.68 -22.23
CA PHE A 411 -5.08 34.53 -21.52
C PHE A 411 -5.77 35.81 -21.03
N TYR A 412 -5.81 35.99 -19.71
CA TYR A 412 -6.18 37.23 -19.02
C TYR A 412 -4.95 37.97 -18.46
N SER A 413 -3.77 37.36 -18.54
CA SER A 413 -2.53 37.89 -17.98
C SER A 413 -1.78 38.79 -18.94
N ALA A 414 -1.35 39.95 -18.45
CA ALA A 414 -0.46 40.88 -19.17
C ALA A 414 1.03 40.50 -19.04
N ASN A 415 1.34 39.39 -18.37
CA ASN A 415 2.70 38.98 -18.09
C ASN A 415 3.44 38.58 -19.39
N ASN A 416 4.66 39.10 -19.57
CA ASN A 416 5.48 38.81 -20.75
C ASN A 416 6.01 37.36 -20.80
N GLN A 417 5.85 36.59 -19.72
CA GLN A 417 6.19 35.16 -19.65
C GLN A 417 5.08 34.25 -20.22
N ASN A 418 3.99 34.81 -20.74
CA ASN A 418 3.02 34.06 -21.55
C ASN A 418 3.64 33.70 -22.91
N ILE A 419 4.11 32.47 -23.04
CA ILE A 419 4.88 32.01 -24.19
C ILE A 419 4.35 30.66 -24.67
N LEU A 420 4.06 30.59 -25.97
CA LEU A 420 3.86 29.34 -26.72
C LEU A 420 4.93 29.26 -27.81
N GLU A 421 5.96 28.46 -27.59
CA GLU A 421 7.07 28.29 -28.51
C GLU A 421 7.32 26.81 -28.81
N ASN A 422 7.44 26.45 -30.10
CA ASN A 422 7.52 25.06 -30.54
C ASN A 422 6.39 24.17 -29.94
N ALA A 423 5.18 24.72 -29.88
CA ALA A 423 4.02 24.06 -29.31
C ALA A 423 2.97 23.73 -30.38
N GLU A 424 2.13 22.72 -30.13
CA GLU A 424 0.90 22.48 -30.89
C GLU A 424 -0.31 22.76 -30.00
N VAL A 425 -1.27 23.54 -30.48
CA VAL A 425 -2.60 23.69 -29.89
C VAL A 425 -3.64 23.28 -30.93
N SER A 426 -4.32 22.16 -30.70
CA SER A 426 -5.21 21.56 -31.68
C SER A 426 -6.59 21.19 -31.14
N TYR A 427 -7.60 21.25 -32.01
CA TYR A 427 -8.97 20.78 -31.74
C TYR A 427 -9.73 21.55 -30.65
N GLY A 428 -9.34 22.80 -30.37
CA GLY A 428 -9.98 23.66 -29.36
C GLY A 428 -11.10 24.55 -29.92
N GLY A 429 -11.83 25.20 -29.02
CA GLY A 429 -12.90 26.17 -29.35
C GLY A 429 -14.31 25.60 -29.30
N SER A 430 -14.62 24.65 -28.40
CA SER A 430 -15.97 24.10 -28.24
C SER A 430 -17.01 25.19 -27.93
N VAL A 431 -16.60 26.16 -27.12
CA VAL A 431 -17.39 27.31 -26.66
C VAL A 431 -16.84 28.62 -27.20
N ALA A 432 -17.68 29.65 -27.25
CA ALA A 432 -17.21 31.01 -27.49
C ALA A 432 -16.42 31.47 -26.26
N ILE A 433 -15.11 31.64 -26.41
CA ILE A 433 -14.18 31.90 -25.29
C ILE A 433 -14.16 33.39 -24.93
N LEU A 434 -14.21 34.28 -25.94
CA LEU A 434 -14.11 35.74 -25.78
C LEU A 434 -14.87 36.45 -26.91
N SER A 435 -15.57 37.55 -26.60
CA SER A 435 -16.32 38.38 -27.57
C SER A 435 -17.23 37.58 -28.52
N GLY A 436 -17.84 36.50 -28.04
CA GLY A 436 -18.67 35.60 -28.86
C GLY A 436 -17.90 34.78 -29.91
N LYS A 437 -16.56 34.75 -29.88
CA LYS A 437 -15.71 34.02 -30.81
C LYS A 437 -15.18 32.72 -30.20
N LYS A 438 -15.16 31.66 -31.01
CA LYS A 438 -14.51 30.38 -30.72
C LYS A 438 -13.06 30.45 -31.18
N ALA A 439 -12.13 29.83 -30.46
CA ALA A 439 -10.74 29.72 -30.87
C ALA A 439 -9.99 28.59 -30.16
N CYS A 440 -8.84 28.17 -30.69
CA CYS A 440 -7.90 27.34 -29.92
C CYS A 440 -7.25 28.16 -28.79
N VAL A 441 -6.83 29.39 -29.11
CA VAL A 441 -6.25 30.33 -28.15
C VAL A 441 -6.93 31.68 -28.25
N ALA A 442 -7.24 32.28 -27.11
CA ALA A 442 -7.87 33.59 -27.04
C ALA A 442 -7.14 34.52 -26.06
N VAL A 443 -6.96 35.79 -26.43
CA VAL A 443 -6.22 36.80 -25.66
C VAL A 443 -7.16 37.95 -25.29
N PHE A 444 -7.33 38.17 -23.98
CA PHE A 444 -8.27 39.16 -23.44
C PHE A 444 -7.67 40.57 -23.41
N GLY A 445 -8.38 41.54 -23.95
CA GLY A 445 -7.91 42.92 -24.01
C GLY A 445 -8.36 43.83 -22.86
N GLY A 446 -9.26 43.38 -21.98
CA GLY A 446 -9.67 44.20 -20.82
C GLY A 446 -8.53 44.41 -19.81
N THR A 447 -7.60 43.47 -19.71
CA THR A 447 -6.38 43.53 -18.87
C THR A 447 -5.10 43.62 -19.70
N PRO A 448 -5.16 44.29 -20.88
CA PRO A 448 -4.22 44.14 -22.01
C PRO A 448 -3.36 42.87 -21.96
N ALA A 449 -4.00 41.70 -21.98
CA ALA A 449 -3.29 40.42 -21.89
C ALA A 449 -2.33 40.26 -23.06
N LYS A 450 -1.22 39.57 -22.80
CA LYS A 450 -0.13 39.40 -23.76
C LYS A 450 0.15 37.93 -23.97
N LEU A 451 0.49 37.57 -25.21
CA LEU A 451 0.97 36.24 -25.57
C LEU A 451 2.07 36.37 -26.62
N ASN A 452 3.24 35.80 -26.35
CA ASN A 452 4.28 35.62 -27.36
C ASN A 452 4.19 34.21 -27.96
N VAL A 453 4.09 34.12 -29.29
CA VAL A 453 3.86 32.86 -30.00
C VAL A 453 4.78 32.72 -31.20
N LYS A 454 5.53 31.61 -31.25
CA LYS A 454 6.54 31.36 -32.30
C LYS A 454 6.71 29.88 -32.60
N ASN A 455 6.98 29.52 -33.85
CA ASN A 455 7.28 28.15 -34.30
C ASN A 455 6.24 27.10 -33.85
N SER A 456 5.01 27.55 -33.64
CA SER A 456 3.92 26.77 -33.07
C SER A 456 2.86 26.45 -34.12
N THR A 457 2.04 25.45 -33.85
CA THR A 457 1.00 24.96 -34.76
C THR A 457 -0.37 25.13 -34.13
N PHE A 458 -1.30 25.76 -34.84
CA PHE A 458 -2.69 25.95 -34.41
C PHE A 458 -3.62 25.32 -35.43
N LYS A 459 -4.28 24.22 -35.07
CA LYS A 459 -5.06 23.45 -36.06
C LYS A 459 -6.39 22.90 -35.56
N GLY A 460 -7.32 22.75 -36.50
CA GLY A 460 -8.61 22.11 -36.21
C GLY A 460 -9.45 22.90 -35.22
N SER A 461 -9.34 24.23 -35.14
CA SER A 461 -10.25 25.01 -34.29
C SER A 461 -11.67 25.04 -34.86
N ALA A 462 -12.69 25.00 -33.98
CA ALA A 462 -14.07 25.33 -34.36
C ALA A 462 -14.32 26.83 -34.56
N GLY A 463 -13.29 27.67 -34.42
CA GLY A 463 -13.31 29.07 -34.83
C GLY A 463 -11.94 29.48 -35.34
N TYR A 464 -11.27 30.40 -34.65
CA TYR A 464 -9.94 30.88 -35.05
C TYR A 464 -8.81 30.04 -34.46
N GLY A 465 -7.66 29.97 -35.13
CA GLY A 465 -6.44 29.47 -34.49
C GLY A 465 -6.09 30.31 -33.25
N ILE A 466 -5.98 31.62 -33.44
CA ILE A 466 -5.78 32.62 -32.39
C ILE A 466 -6.81 33.74 -32.53
N PHE A 467 -7.49 34.10 -31.45
CA PHE A 467 -8.35 35.27 -31.36
C PHE A 467 -7.80 36.27 -30.34
N VAL A 468 -7.74 37.55 -30.70
CA VAL A 468 -7.28 38.64 -29.83
C VAL A 468 -8.40 39.68 -29.76
N SER A 469 -8.95 39.89 -28.57
CA SER A 469 -9.97 40.92 -28.34
C SER A 469 -9.35 42.32 -28.21
N TYR A 470 -10.18 43.36 -28.30
CA TYR A 470 -9.75 44.77 -28.32
C TYR A 470 -8.76 45.11 -27.19
N LYS A 471 -7.54 45.54 -27.55
CA LYS A 471 -6.34 45.82 -26.69
C LYS A 471 -5.51 44.62 -26.22
N GLY A 472 -5.91 43.38 -26.54
CA GLY A 472 -5.04 42.22 -26.35
C GLY A 472 -3.82 42.30 -27.27
N GLN A 473 -2.71 41.66 -26.89
CA GLN A 473 -1.45 41.78 -27.61
C GLN A 473 -0.84 40.41 -27.93
N ILE A 474 -0.40 40.27 -29.17
CA ILE A 474 0.46 39.19 -29.66
C ILE A 474 1.65 39.82 -30.42
N ASN A 475 2.72 39.07 -30.65
CA ASN A 475 3.84 39.51 -31.48
C ASN A 475 3.42 39.73 -32.95
N ASP A 476 4.02 40.73 -33.60
CA ASP A 476 3.64 41.18 -34.96
C ASP A 476 3.82 40.10 -36.04
N ASP A 477 4.78 39.21 -35.85
CA ASP A 477 5.11 38.10 -36.74
C ASP A 477 4.37 36.79 -36.39
N ALA A 478 3.36 36.85 -35.51
CA ALA A 478 2.61 35.67 -35.08
C ALA A 478 1.93 34.93 -36.25
N SER A 479 1.48 35.63 -37.29
CA SER A 479 0.85 35.00 -38.46
C SER A 479 1.85 34.35 -39.43
N THR A 480 3.13 34.72 -39.39
CA THR A 480 4.17 34.26 -40.34
C THR A 480 5.16 33.28 -39.71
N THR A 481 5.35 33.32 -38.40
CA THR A 481 6.26 32.42 -37.66
C THR A 481 5.58 31.15 -37.16
N ASN A 482 4.27 31.00 -37.37
CA ASN A 482 3.48 29.86 -36.89
C ASN A 482 2.73 29.20 -38.04
N THR A 483 2.41 27.92 -37.87
CA THR A 483 1.65 27.11 -38.83
C THR A 483 0.18 27.05 -38.43
N PHE A 484 -0.71 27.28 -39.38
CA PHE A 484 -2.15 27.22 -39.16
C PHE A 484 -2.82 26.29 -40.17
N GLU A 485 -3.68 25.39 -39.68
CA GLU A 485 -4.29 24.36 -40.52
C GLU A 485 -5.75 24.13 -40.12
N SER A 486 -6.67 24.13 -41.08
CA SER A 486 -8.06 23.69 -40.88
C SER A 486 -8.79 24.38 -39.72
N ASN A 487 -8.62 25.70 -39.56
CA ASN A 487 -9.36 26.50 -38.56
C ASN A 487 -10.61 27.11 -39.20
N ALA A 488 -11.79 26.90 -38.61
CA ALA A 488 -13.09 27.18 -39.24
C ALA A 488 -13.29 28.65 -39.67
N ASN A 489 -12.85 29.61 -38.85
CA ASN A 489 -13.12 31.04 -39.09
C ASN A 489 -11.88 31.81 -39.57
N GLY A 490 -10.69 31.18 -39.54
CA GLY A 490 -9.43 31.79 -39.96
C GLY A 490 -8.26 31.52 -39.01
N ASN A 491 -7.08 31.99 -39.40
CA ASN A 491 -5.84 31.72 -38.67
C ASN A 491 -5.70 32.58 -37.42
N VAL A 492 -5.68 33.90 -37.61
CA VAL A 492 -5.55 34.90 -36.55
C VAL A 492 -6.59 36.00 -36.79
N PHE A 493 -7.32 36.39 -35.75
CA PHE A 493 -8.19 37.56 -35.78
C PHE A 493 -7.88 38.48 -34.61
N VAL A 494 -7.63 39.76 -34.92
CA VAL A 494 -7.39 40.82 -33.94
C VAL A 494 -8.52 41.84 -34.06
N GLU A 495 -9.32 41.95 -33.00
CA GLU A 495 -10.38 42.93 -32.87
C GLU A 495 -9.77 44.33 -32.71
N LYS A 496 -10.15 45.26 -33.59
CA LYS A 496 -9.60 46.62 -33.66
C LYS A 496 -10.51 47.64 -33.01
#